data_AF-A0A434U3S5-F1
#
_entry.id   AF-A0A434U3S5-F1
#
_cell.length_a   1.000
_cell.length_b   1.000
_cell.length_c   1.000
_cell.angle_alpha   90.00
_cell.angle_beta   90.00
_cell.angle_gamma   90.00
#
_symmetry.space_group_name_H-M   'P 1'
#
loop_
_entity.id
_entity.type
_entity.pdbx_description
1 polymer ?
#
loop_
_entity_poly.entity_id
_entity_poly.type
_entity_poly.pdbx_seq_one_letter_code
_entity_poly.pdbx_strand_id
1 'polypeptide(L)'
;IIQRESELVGLYVAGGGTEGAIAALREEGDGRDLLAIVNEITPESRAALADDIITMAVATPLRLLCQELVTLMARAIETGTAETPWQTFLPFEIYLPENI
;
A
#
# COMPACT_ATOMS: atom_id res chain seq x y z
N ILE A 1 -8.16 13.78 -13.61
CA ILE A 1 -7.66 14.57 -12.46
C ILE A 1 -6.32 15.19 -12.82
N ILE A 2 -5.31 14.37 -13.13
CA ILE A 2 -3.96 14.79 -13.55
C ILE A 2 -4.02 15.91 -14.60
N GLN A 3 -4.66 15.69 -15.75
CA GLN A 3 -4.77 16.69 -16.83
C GLN A 3 -5.56 17.97 -16.47
N ARG A 4 -6.45 17.92 -15.47
CA ARG A 4 -7.34 19.03 -15.13
C ARG A 4 -6.70 19.97 -14.10
N GLU A 5 -5.89 19.43 -13.20
CA GLU A 5 -5.31 20.15 -12.08
C GLU A 5 -3.81 20.39 -12.36
N SER A 6 -3.49 21.50 -13.02
CA SER A 6 -2.10 21.83 -13.42
C SER A 6 -1.16 22.07 -12.24
N GLU A 7 -1.68 22.46 -11.08
CA GLU A 7 -0.92 22.67 -9.85
C GLU A 7 -0.83 21.40 -8.97
N LEU A 8 -1.38 20.27 -9.42
CA LEU A 8 -1.27 19.03 -8.69
C LEU A 8 0.20 18.59 -8.63
N VAL A 9 0.69 18.37 -7.41
CA VAL A 9 2.07 17.91 -7.11
C VAL A 9 2.13 16.45 -6.68
N GLY A 10 0.97 15.84 -6.40
CA GLY A 10 0.93 14.43 -6.05
C GLY A 10 -0.48 13.87 -5.81
N LEU A 11 -0.57 12.55 -5.69
CA LEU A 11 -1.78 11.83 -5.34
C LEU A 11 -1.48 10.64 -4.42
N TYR A 12 -2.46 10.34 -3.57
CA TYR A 12 -2.47 9.12 -2.76
C TYR A 12 -3.65 8.24 -3.17
N VAL A 13 -3.34 7.05 -3.68
CA VAL A 13 -4.32 6.02 -4.05
C VAL A 13 -4.55 5.12 -2.83
N ALA A 14 -5.55 5.50 -2.03
CA ALA A 14 -5.84 4.89 -0.73
C ALA A 14 -6.58 3.53 -0.80
N GLY A 15 -6.76 2.97 -1.99
CA GLY A 15 -7.54 1.77 -2.24
C GLY A 15 -7.74 1.58 -3.75
N GLY A 16 -8.66 0.71 -4.15
CA GLY A 16 -8.86 0.29 -5.55
C GLY A 16 -8.69 1.39 -6.61
N GLY A 17 -8.07 1.03 -7.75
CA GLY A 17 -7.76 1.95 -8.85
C GLY A 17 -6.26 2.20 -9.07
N THR A 18 -5.37 1.54 -8.31
CA THR A 18 -3.91 1.65 -8.45
C THR A 18 -3.43 1.38 -9.88
N GLU A 19 -3.95 0.35 -10.54
CA GLU A 19 -3.57 0.01 -11.92
C GLU A 19 -3.93 1.14 -12.91
N GLY A 20 -5.13 1.72 -12.76
CA GLY A 20 -5.57 2.85 -13.57
C GLY A 20 -4.79 4.13 -13.28
N ALA A 21 -4.40 4.35 -12.02
CA ALA A 21 -3.53 5.46 -11.65
C ALA A 21 -2.13 5.30 -12.28
N ILE A 22 -1.52 4.11 -12.19
CA ILE A 22 -0.24 3.79 -12.83
C ILE A 22 -0.34 3.98 -14.35
N ALA A 23 -1.41 3.51 -14.98
CA ALA A 23 -1.62 3.69 -16.43
C ALA A 23 -1.72 5.17 -16.80
N ALA A 24 -2.50 5.96 -16.06
CA ALA A 24 -2.63 7.40 -16.30
C ALA A 24 -1.31 8.15 -16.10
N LEU A 25 -0.49 7.75 -15.11
CA LEU A 25 0.84 8.32 -14.89
C LEU A 25 1.80 7.98 -16.03
N ARG A 26 1.78 6.74 -16.53
CA ARG A 26 2.55 6.33 -17.72
C ARG A 26 2.17 7.13 -18.96
N GLU A 27 0.88 7.43 -19.14
CA GLU A 27 0.37 8.19 -20.29
C GLU A 27 0.71 9.69 -20.23
N GLU A 28 0.76 10.28 -19.03
CA GLU A 28 1.17 11.68 -18.85
C GLU A 28 2.66 11.89 -19.18
N GLY A 29 3.50 10.87 -18.93
CA GLY A 29 4.95 10.88 -19.21
C GLY A 29 5.75 11.81 -18.27
N ASP A 30 7.02 12.06 -18.61
CA ASP A 30 7.97 12.85 -17.80
C ASP A 30 7.67 14.36 -17.72
N GLY A 31 6.52 14.81 -18.23
CA GLY A 31 6.18 16.23 -18.32
C GLY A 31 5.89 16.88 -16.96
N ARG A 32 5.62 16.08 -15.92
CA ARG A 32 5.27 16.54 -14.57
C ARG A 32 5.91 15.65 -13.50
N ASP A 33 6.67 16.28 -12.61
CA ASP A 33 7.22 15.64 -11.42
C ASP A 33 6.11 15.45 -10.37
N LEU A 34 5.29 14.42 -10.57
CA LEU A 34 4.10 14.14 -9.76
C LEU A 34 4.40 13.00 -8.79
N LEU A 35 4.29 13.28 -7.49
CA LEU A 35 4.48 12.25 -6.47
C LEU A 35 3.25 11.33 -6.40
N ALA A 36 3.46 10.02 -6.50
CA ALA A 36 2.37 9.04 -6.42
C ALA A 36 2.62 8.05 -5.29
N ILE A 37 1.67 7.99 -4.35
CA ILE A 37 1.71 7.06 -3.22
C ILE A 37 0.54 6.07 -3.36
N VAL A 38 0.77 4.79 -3.08
CA VAL A 38 -0.27 3.75 -3.12
C VAL A 38 -0.39 3.04 -1.77
N ASN A 39 -1.53 2.41 -1.50
CA ASN A 39 -1.82 1.77 -0.22
C ASN A 39 -1.41 0.29 -0.11
N GLU A 40 -0.85 -0.30 -1.15
CA GLU A 40 -0.48 -1.72 -1.11
C GLU A 40 0.65 -2.06 -2.09
N ILE A 41 1.49 -3.02 -1.71
CA ILE A 41 2.50 -3.60 -2.60
C ILE A 41 1.89 -4.79 -3.35
N THR A 42 1.72 -4.63 -4.65
CA THR A 42 1.26 -5.66 -5.60
C THR A 42 2.33 -5.88 -6.66
N PRO A 43 2.25 -6.91 -7.52
CA PRO A 43 3.17 -7.04 -8.65
C PRO A 43 3.22 -5.78 -9.53
N GLU A 44 2.07 -5.13 -9.74
CA GLU A 44 1.94 -3.93 -10.55
C GLU A 44 2.56 -2.71 -9.87
N SER A 45 2.29 -2.48 -8.58
CA SER A 45 2.87 -1.34 -7.86
C SER A 45 4.37 -1.53 -7.61
N ARG A 46 4.83 -2.77 -7.43
CA ARG A 46 6.26 -3.10 -7.39
C ARG A 46 6.95 -2.78 -8.71
N ALA A 47 6.37 -3.17 -9.84
CA ALA A 47 6.92 -2.82 -11.16
C ALA A 47 6.92 -1.31 -11.38
N ALA A 48 5.84 -0.62 -10.98
CA ALA A 48 5.77 0.84 -11.08
C ALA A 48 6.78 1.57 -10.17
N LEU A 49 7.14 1.02 -9.00
CA LEU A 49 8.25 1.52 -8.17
C LEU A 49 9.59 1.33 -8.89
N ALA A 50 9.82 0.18 -9.53
CA ALA A 50 11.05 -0.08 -10.27
C ALA A 50 11.22 0.81 -11.50
N ASP A 51 10.10 1.23 -12.10
CA ASP A 51 10.04 2.11 -13.26
C ASP A 51 9.98 3.62 -12.86
N ASP A 52 10.14 3.96 -11.57
CA ASP A 52 10.01 5.32 -11.01
C ASP A 52 8.65 6.03 -11.29
N ILE A 53 7.61 5.26 -11.63
CA ILE A 53 6.27 5.80 -11.93
C ILE A 53 5.51 6.15 -10.65
N ILE A 54 5.71 5.37 -9.59
CA ILE A 54 5.17 5.68 -8.27
C ILE A 54 6.32 5.86 -7.29
N THR A 55 6.12 6.75 -6.31
CA THR A 55 7.15 7.17 -5.37
C THR A 55 7.24 6.23 -4.17
N MET A 56 6.10 5.73 -3.67
CA MET A 56 6.04 4.96 -2.44
C MET A 56 4.80 4.08 -2.36
N ALA A 57 4.93 2.90 -1.75
CA ALA A 57 3.79 2.13 -1.27
C ALA A 57 3.79 2.06 0.26
N VAL A 58 2.65 2.38 0.88
CA VAL A 58 2.39 2.21 2.31
C VAL A 58 1.54 0.96 2.45
N ALA A 59 2.18 -0.18 2.67
CA ALA A 59 1.58 -1.50 2.57
C ALA A 59 1.12 -2.06 3.91
N THR A 60 0.11 -2.91 3.85
CA THR A 60 -0.34 -3.69 5.01
C THR A 60 0.70 -4.79 5.28
N PRO A 61 1.14 -5.03 6.54
CA PRO A 61 2.09 -6.09 6.86
C PRO A 61 1.41 -7.46 6.81
N LEU A 62 0.93 -7.87 5.63
CA LEU A 62 -0.04 -8.95 5.46
C LEU A 62 0.43 -10.28 6.07
N ARG A 63 1.73 -10.57 5.95
CA ARG A 63 2.34 -11.76 6.54
C ARG A 63 2.22 -11.77 8.06
N LEU A 64 2.62 -10.67 8.70
CA LEU A 64 2.58 -10.54 10.15
C LEU A 64 1.12 -10.51 10.64
N LEU A 65 0.24 -9.81 9.93
CA LEU A 65 -1.19 -9.77 10.21
C LEU A 65 -1.80 -11.18 10.20
N CYS A 66 -1.56 -11.97 9.16
CA CYS A 66 -2.07 -13.32 9.05
C CYS A 66 -1.51 -14.24 10.16
N GLN A 67 -0.21 -14.12 10.46
CA GLN A 67 0.44 -14.91 11.52
C GLN A 67 -0.15 -14.62 12.91
N GLU A 68 -0.30 -13.34 13.25
CA GLU A 68 -0.90 -12.91 14.51
C GLU A 68 -2.37 -13.33 14.60
N LEU A 69 -3.13 -13.17 13.53
CA LEU A 69 -4.54 -13.59 13.50
C LEU A 69 -4.69 -15.10 13.76
N VAL A 70 -3.92 -15.93 13.06
CA VAL A 70 -3.99 -17.40 13.24
C VAL A 70 -3.55 -17.79 14.66
N THR A 71 -2.52 -17.14 15.21
CA THR A 71 -2.05 -17.37 16.57
C THR A 71 -3.14 -17.04 17.60
N LEU A 72 -3.84 -15.92 17.43
CA LEU A 72 -4.94 -15.53 18.31
C LEU A 72 -6.15 -16.48 18.19
N MET A 73 -6.47 -16.95 16.99
CA MET A 73 -7.52 -17.94 16.77
C MET A 73 -7.21 -19.27 17.49
N ALA A 74 -5.98 -19.78 17.38
CA ALA A 74 -5.57 -21.00 18.08
C ALA A 74 -5.68 -20.84 19.60
N ARG A 75 -5.19 -19.73 20.15
CA ARG A 75 -5.30 -19.43 21.59
C ARG A 75 -6.74 -19.34 22.07
N ALA A 76 -7.63 -18.73 21.27
CA ALA A 76 -9.04 -18.62 21.61
C ALA A 76 -9.75 -19.99 21.68
N ILE A 77 -9.33 -20.95 20.85
CA ILE A 77 -9.81 -22.33 20.90
C ILE A 77 -9.29 -23.05 22.16
N GLU A 78 -8.02 -22.87 22.50
CA GLU A 78 -7.37 -23.56 23.62
C GLU A 78 -7.79 -23.02 25.00
N THR A 79 -7.94 -21.70 25.12
CA THR A 79 -8.10 -21.00 26.42
C THR A 79 -9.46 -20.31 26.58
N GLY A 80 -10.32 -20.38 25.57
CA GLY A 80 -11.56 -19.60 25.49
C GLY A 80 -11.32 -18.15 25.03
N THR A 81 -12.39 -17.42 24.77
CA THR A 81 -12.31 -16.00 24.42
C THR A 81 -12.06 -15.15 25.66
N ALA A 82 -11.05 -14.28 25.63
CA ALA A 82 -10.81 -13.33 26.71
C ALA A 82 -12.00 -12.36 26.88
N GLU A 83 -12.30 -11.94 28.11
CA GLU A 83 -13.36 -10.96 28.39
C GLU A 83 -13.06 -9.57 27.78
N THR A 84 -11.78 -9.25 27.56
CA THR A 84 -11.34 -8.06 26.83
C THR A 84 -10.78 -8.47 25.48
N PRO A 85 -11.22 -7.85 24.35
CA PRO A 85 -10.66 -8.12 23.04
C PRO A 85 -9.15 -7.85 23.04
N TRP A 86 -8.37 -8.81 22.57
CA TRP A 86 -6.95 -8.61 22.30
C TRP A 86 -6.80 -7.58 21.18
N GLN A 87 -6.05 -6.50 21.44
CA GLN A 87 -5.68 -5.53 20.43
C GLN A 87 -4.19 -5.68 20.12
N THR A 88 -3.89 -6.08 18.89
CA THR A 88 -2.51 -6.14 18.37
C THR A 88 -2.25 -4.94 17.48
N PHE A 89 -1.22 -4.16 17.78
CA PHE A 89 -0.75 -3.08 16.92
C PHE A 89 0.32 -3.63 15.98
N LEU A 90 0.10 -3.47 14.68
CA LEU A 90 1.04 -3.89 13.64
C LEU A 90 1.60 -2.67 12.94
N PRO A 91 2.92 -2.61 12.67
CA PRO A 91 3.50 -1.55 11.87
C PRO A 91 3.09 -1.72 10.39
N PHE A 92 2.83 -0.62 9.69
CA PHE A 92 2.73 -0.68 8.23
C PHE A 92 4.13 -0.83 7.61
N GLU A 93 4.19 -1.36 6.39
CA GLU A 93 5.42 -1.49 5.61
C GLU A 93 5.55 -0.29 4.66
N ILE A 94 6.77 0.20 4.46
CA ILE A 94 7.06 1.26 3.49
C ILE A 94 7.96 0.67 2.41
N TYR A 95 7.49 0.75 1.17
CA TYR A 95 8.27 0.40 -0.01
C TYR A 95 8.60 1.64 -0.83
N LEU A 96 9.88 1.77 -1.16
CA LEU A 96 10.48 2.77 -2.03
C LEU A 96 11.30 2.04 -3.10
N PRO A 97 11.65 2.67 -4.23
CA PRO A 97 12.48 2.04 -5.26
C PRO A 97 13.78 1.40 -4.72
N GLU A 98 14.34 1.94 -3.64
CA GLU A 98 15.60 1.47 -3.05
C GLU A 98 15.44 0.19 -2.19
N ASN A 99 14.22 -0.20 -1.83
CA ASN A 99 13.98 -1.32 -0.89
C ASN A 99 12.96 -2.37 -1.38
N ILE A 100 12.51 -2.29 -2.64
CA ILE A 100 11.66 -3.33 -3.24
C ILE A 100 12.40 -4.64 -3.43
#